data_AF-A0A6F9AJH7-F1
#
_entry.id   AF-A0A6F9AJH7-F1
#
_cell.length_a   1.000
_cell.length_b   1.000
_cell.length_c   1.000
_cell.angle_alpha   90.00
_cell.angle_beta   90.00
_cell.angle_gamma   90.00
#
_symmetry.space_group_name_H-M   'P 1'
#
loop_
_entity.id
_entity.type
_entity.pdbx_description
1 polymer ?
#
loop_
_entity_poly.entity_id
_entity_poly.type
_entity_poly.pdbx_seq_one_letter_code
_entity_poly.pdbx_strand_id
1 'polypeptide(L)'
;MLEEGQEYAVMLYTWRSCSRAIPQVKCNEQPNRVEIYEKTVEVLEPEVTKLMNFMYFQRTAIDRFCGEVRRLCHVERRKDFVSEAYLLTLGKFINIAAQFLRKMSEPSSIQESQNLSMFLANHNKITQSLQQQLEVINGHDELLADIVNLCVDYYDNRMYLTPNEKHMLLKVMGFGLYLMDGNNSNIYKMDAKKRINLTKIDKFFKQLQVVPLFGGSVTSSGSSPQYNICEQMVVTGSGRQEAHKTDQEYRKLFDLALQGMQLLSQWSAHVMEVYSWKLVHPTDKYSNKECPDNAEEYERATRYNYTSEEKFSLVEVMAMIKGLQVLMGRMESVFNHAIRHHHLLSPAGLRPAQPERPATAGHQEEEERVAE
;
A
#
# COMPACT_ATOMS: atom_id res chain seq x y z
N MET A 1 -15.82 -0.20 2.89
CA MET A 1 -14.93 0.98 2.99
C MET A 1 -13.55 0.77 2.40
N LEU A 2 -12.66 -0.10 2.90
CA LEU A 2 -11.35 -0.29 2.24
C LEU A 2 -11.53 -0.87 0.82
N GLU A 3 -12.33 -1.93 0.68
CA GLU A 3 -12.66 -2.55 -0.62
C GLU A 3 -13.41 -1.59 -1.55
N GLU A 4 -14.47 -0.96 -1.05
CA GLU A 4 -15.21 0.09 -1.76
C GLU A 4 -14.31 1.27 -2.22
N GLY A 5 -13.36 1.69 -1.38
CA GLY A 5 -12.38 2.71 -1.74
C GLY A 5 -11.44 2.26 -2.87
N GLN A 6 -11.11 0.97 -2.91
CA GLN A 6 -10.35 0.36 -4.00
C GLN A 6 -11.15 0.38 -5.32
N GLU A 7 -12.46 0.13 -5.28
CA GLU A 7 -13.32 0.23 -6.48
C GLU A 7 -13.33 1.65 -7.05
N TYR A 8 -13.43 2.67 -6.19
CA TYR A 8 -13.31 4.07 -6.63
C TYR A 8 -11.90 4.40 -7.14
N ALA A 9 -10.84 3.83 -6.55
CA ALA A 9 -9.48 4.00 -7.07
C ALA A 9 -9.34 3.41 -8.48
N VAL A 10 -9.92 2.23 -8.72
CA VAL A 10 -9.99 1.62 -10.07
C VAL A 10 -10.78 2.50 -11.02
N MET A 11 -11.96 2.98 -10.61
CA MET A 11 -12.81 3.85 -11.42
C MET A 11 -12.07 5.13 -11.86
N LEU A 12 -11.40 5.81 -10.94
CA LEU A 12 -10.61 7.01 -11.25
C LEU A 12 -9.40 6.69 -12.14
N TYR A 13 -8.78 5.53 -11.94
CA TYR A 13 -7.63 5.11 -12.72
C TYR A 13 -7.98 4.79 -14.18
N THR A 14 -9.11 4.12 -14.40
CA THR A 14 -9.57 3.72 -15.74
C THR A 14 -10.40 4.80 -16.42
N TRP A 15 -10.69 5.91 -15.74
CA TRP A 15 -11.42 7.04 -16.29
C TRP A 15 -10.67 7.65 -17.49
N ARG A 16 -11.33 7.66 -18.65
CA ARG A 16 -10.85 8.33 -19.86
C ARG A 16 -11.80 9.47 -20.21
N SER A 17 -11.27 10.51 -20.87
CA SER A 17 -12.08 11.68 -21.21
C SER A 17 -13.15 11.32 -22.26
N CYS A 18 -14.41 11.29 -21.82
CA CYS A 18 -15.56 11.19 -22.72
C CYS A 18 -15.72 12.46 -23.56
N SER A 19 -15.37 13.63 -23.02
CA SER A 19 -15.52 14.92 -23.73
C SER A 19 -14.65 15.01 -24.99
N ARG A 20 -13.50 14.31 -25.03
CA ARG A 20 -12.66 14.23 -26.23
C ARG A 20 -13.33 13.50 -27.40
N ALA A 21 -14.27 12.60 -27.12
CA ALA A 21 -15.02 11.86 -28.14
C ALA A 21 -16.30 12.61 -28.56
N ILE A 22 -16.74 13.61 -27.79
CA ILE A 22 -17.97 14.36 -28.06
C ILE A 22 -17.67 15.49 -29.06
N PRO A 23 -18.47 15.63 -30.14
CA PRO A 23 -18.28 16.70 -31.12
C PRO A 23 -18.53 18.07 -30.47
N GLN A 24 -17.56 18.98 -30.61
CA GLN A 24 -17.69 20.33 -30.07
C GLN A 24 -18.63 21.18 -30.91
N VAL A 25 -19.52 21.91 -30.22
CA VAL A 25 -20.37 22.94 -30.84
C VAL A 25 -19.50 24.14 -31.19
N LYS A 26 -19.39 24.48 -32.48
CA LYS A 26 -18.49 25.54 -32.95
C LYS A 26 -19.12 26.93 -32.87
N CYS A 27 -20.42 27.02 -33.05
CA CYS A 27 -21.16 28.28 -33.01
C CYS A 27 -22.60 28.05 -32.57
N ASN A 28 -23.27 29.12 -32.17
CA ASN A 28 -24.66 29.05 -31.74
C ASN A 28 -25.59 28.61 -32.89
N GLU A 29 -25.27 28.91 -34.14
CA GLU A 29 -26.15 28.62 -35.28
C GLU A 29 -26.04 27.18 -35.81
N GLN A 30 -25.24 26.33 -35.17
CA GLN A 30 -25.01 24.95 -35.60
C GLN A 30 -26.32 24.13 -35.58
N PRO A 31 -26.75 23.50 -36.71
CA PRO A 31 -28.04 22.82 -36.81
C PRO A 31 -28.25 21.69 -35.80
N ASN A 32 -27.23 20.86 -35.57
CA ASN A 32 -27.28 19.73 -34.65
C ASN A 32 -26.85 20.09 -33.22
N ARG A 33 -26.80 21.37 -32.85
CA ARG A 33 -26.40 21.84 -31.51
C ARG A 33 -27.22 21.18 -30.40
N VAL A 34 -28.55 21.14 -30.57
CA VAL A 34 -29.47 20.58 -29.56
C VAL A 34 -29.25 19.08 -29.41
N GLU A 35 -29.19 18.36 -30.52
CA GLU A 35 -28.93 16.91 -30.53
C GLU A 35 -27.59 16.56 -29.88
N ILE A 36 -26.53 17.32 -30.16
CA ILE A 36 -25.22 17.14 -29.51
C ILE A 36 -25.35 17.28 -28.00
N TYR A 37 -26.05 18.30 -27.50
CA TYR A 37 -26.21 18.48 -26.05
C TYR A 37 -27.07 17.40 -25.41
N GLU A 38 -28.17 17.01 -26.03
CA GLU A 38 -29.03 15.92 -25.53
C GLU A 38 -28.24 14.61 -25.40
N LYS A 39 -27.51 14.23 -26.45
CA LYS A 39 -26.65 13.03 -26.43
C LYS A 39 -25.46 13.16 -25.49
N THR A 40 -24.93 14.36 -25.31
CA THR A 40 -23.88 14.63 -24.32
C THR A 40 -24.38 14.35 -22.90
N VAL A 41 -25.58 14.83 -22.55
CA VAL A 41 -26.18 14.57 -21.24
C VAL A 41 -26.46 13.08 -21.06
N GLU A 42 -27.08 12.42 -22.05
CA GLU A 42 -27.36 10.98 -22.01
C GLU A 42 -26.11 10.13 -21.73
N VAL A 43 -24.96 10.49 -22.33
CA VAL A 43 -23.70 9.78 -22.14
C VAL A 43 -23.01 10.14 -20.81
N LEU A 44 -23.03 11.41 -20.40
CA LEU A 44 -22.28 11.87 -19.22
C LEU A 44 -23.04 11.70 -17.91
N GLU A 45 -24.37 11.66 -17.90
CA GLU A 45 -25.19 11.51 -16.70
C GLU A 45 -24.81 10.30 -15.81
N PRO A 46 -24.65 9.06 -16.33
CA PRO A 46 -24.23 7.94 -15.50
C PRO A 46 -22.81 8.11 -14.94
N GLU A 47 -21.92 8.77 -15.69
CA GLU A 47 -20.54 9.02 -15.25
C GLU A 47 -20.49 10.09 -14.15
N VAL A 48 -21.26 11.18 -14.30
CA VAL A 48 -21.41 12.21 -13.26
C VAL A 48 -21.98 11.60 -11.98
N THR A 49 -22.94 10.68 -12.09
CA THR A 49 -23.50 9.95 -10.93
C THR A 49 -22.42 9.18 -10.16
N LYS A 50 -21.51 8.48 -10.86
CA LYS A 50 -20.38 7.79 -10.22
C LYS A 50 -19.46 8.76 -9.47
N LEU A 51 -19.20 9.95 -10.02
CA LEU A 51 -18.41 10.98 -9.35
C LEU A 51 -19.11 11.57 -8.13
N MET A 52 -20.43 11.75 -8.19
CA MET A 52 -21.23 12.15 -7.03
C MET A 52 -21.14 11.10 -5.93
N ASN A 53 -21.26 9.82 -6.27
CA ASN A 53 -21.10 8.72 -5.32
C ASN A 53 -19.70 8.68 -4.71
N PHE A 54 -18.64 8.90 -5.51
CA PHE A 54 -17.28 9.06 -5.01
C PHE A 54 -17.15 10.25 -4.03
N MET A 55 -17.76 11.40 -4.35
CA MET A 55 -17.77 12.57 -3.48
C MET A 55 -18.45 12.26 -2.14
N TYR A 56 -19.58 11.55 -2.13
CA TYR A 56 -20.23 11.14 -0.88
C TYR A 56 -19.39 10.12 -0.12
N PHE A 57 -18.87 9.11 -0.81
CA PHE A 57 -18.01 8.09 -0.23
C PHE A 57 -16.81 8.70 0.50
N GLN A 58 -16.04 9.58 -0.15
CA GLN A 58 -14.84 10.15 0.47
C GLN A 58 -15.19 10.96 1.72
N ARG A 59 -16.32 11.68 1.74
CA ARG A 59 -16.76 12.47 2.89
C ARG A 59 -17.10 11.54 4.06
N THR A 60 -17.94 10.54 3.82
CA THR A 60 -18.30 9.54 4.83
C THR A 60 -17.09 8.75 5.32
N ALA A 61 -16.16 8.44 4.43
CA ALA A 61 -14.92 7.75 4.74
C ALA A 61 -14.04 8.57 5.70
N ILE A 62 -13.79 9.85 5.38
CA ILE A 62 -13.03 10.76 6.26
C ILE A 62 -13.72 10.90 7.61
N ASP A 63 -15.02 11.18 7.63
CA ASP A 63 -15.78 11.38 8.88
C ASP A 63 -15.72 10.13 9.78
N ARG A 64 -15.83 8.93 9.20
CA ARG A 64 -15.73 7.67 9.95
C ARG A 64 -14.33 7.41 10.47
N PHE A 65 -13.30 7.66 9.66
CA PHE A 65 -11.91 7.50 10.08
C PHE A 65 -11.55 8.46 11.21
N CYS A 66 -11.87 9.75 11.07
CA CYS A 66 -11.68 10.75 12.12
C CYS A 66 -12.51 10.42 13.37
N GLY A 67 -13.70 9.85 13.22
CA GLY A 67 -14.51 9.33 14.33
C GLY A 67 -13.80 8.22 15.11
N GLU A 68 -13.17 7.26 14.43
CA GLU A 68 -12.40 6.20 15.07
C GLU A 68 -11.12 6.73 15.73
N VAL A 69 -10.40 7.65 15.09
CA VAL A 69 -9.25 8.33 15.70
C VAL A 69 -9.69 9.03 16.99
N ARG A 70 -10.80 9.79 16.96
CA ARG A 70 -11.34 10.46 18.15
C ARG A 70 -11.70 9.48 19.26
N ARG A 71 -12.26 8.32 18.92
CA ARG A 71 -12.61 7.27 19.89
C ARG A 71 -11.37 6.67 20.55
N LEU A 72 -10.32 6.40 19.79
CA LEU A 72 -9.07 5.80 20.27
C LEU A 72 -8.19 6.79 21.04
N CYS A 73 -8.24 8.07 20.69
CA CYS A 73 -7.50 9.13 21.39
C CYS A 73 -8.16 9.60 22.70
N HIS A 74 -9.34 9.08 23.06
CA HIS A 74 -10.02 9.45 24.30
C HIS A 74 -9.14 9.14 25.53
N VAL A 75 -9.12 10.03 26.51
CA VAL A 75 -8.19 10.00 27.67
C VAL A 75 -8.23 8.66 28.42
N GLU A 76 -9.42 8.08 28.57
CA GLU A 76 -9.61 6.78 29.21
C GLU A 76 -9.14 5.60 28.34
N ARG A 77 -9.30 5.70 27.02
CA ARG A 77 -9.00 4.62 26.06
C ARG A 77 -7.58 4.63 25.54
N ARG A 78 -6.86 5.74 25.68
CA ARG A 78 -5.46 5.85 25.26
C ARG A 78 -4.54 4.86 26.00
N LYS A 79 -4.97 4.37 27.17
CA LYS A 79 -4.25 3.35 27.94
C LYS A 79 -4.69 1.93 27.62
N ASP A 80 -5.76 1.77 26.84
CA ASP A 80 -6.30 0.47 26.48
C ASP A 80 -5.49 -0.16 25.36
N PHE A 81 -5.50 -1.49 25.32
CA PHE A 81 -4.87 -2.25 24.26
C PHE A 81 -5.60 -2.06 22.93
N VAL A 82 -4.85 -1.72 21.88
CA VAL A 82 -5.32 -1.70 20.48
C VAL A 82 -4.55 -2.77 19.73
N SER A 83 -5.26 -3.66 19.00
CA SER A 83 -4.61 -4.73 18.26
C SER A 83 -3.80 -4.19 17.07
N GLU A 84 -2.66 -4.82 16.81
CA GLU A 84 -1.79 -4.48 15.66
C GLU A 84 -2.53 -4.57 14.33
N ALA A 85 -3.37 -5.60 14.16
CA ALA A 85 -4.19 -5.77 12.96
C ALA A 85 -5.14 -4.57 12.73
N TYR A 86 -5.66 -3.98 13.81
CA TYR A 86 -6.52 -2.80 13.72
C TYR A 86 -5.72 -1.54 13.37
N LEU A 87 -4.54 -1.35 13.97
CA LEU A 87 -3.62 -0.26 13.61
C LEU A 87 -3.19 -0.33 12.14
N LEU A 88 -2.87 -1.53 11.62
CA LEU A 88 -2.59 -1.74 10.21
C LEU A 88 -3.79 -1.43 9.32
N THR A 89 -5.00 -1.72 9.78
CA THR A 89 -6.24 -1.38 9.06
C THR A 89 -6.43 0.13 8.96
N LEU A 90 -6.15 0.88 10.03
CA LEU A 90 -6.12 2.34 10.02
C LEU A 90 -5.01 2.86 9.10
N GLY A 91 -3.82 2.25 9.11
CA GLY A 91 -2.74 2.54 8.16
C GLY A 91 -3.18 2.35 6.70
N LYS A 92 -3.84 1.23 6.37
CA LYS A 92 -4.39 0.98 5.02
C LYS A 92 -5.37 2.07 4.60
N PHE A 93 -6.16 2.60 5.55
CA PHE A 93 -7.08 3.71 5.28
C PHE A 93 -6.35 5.01 4.92
N ILE A 94 -5.30 5.35 5.68
CA ILE A 94 -4.39 6.47 5.40
C ILE A 94 -3.80 6.33 3.98
N ASN A 95 -3.37 5.12 3.62
CA ASN A 95 -2.85 4.82 2.28
C ASN A 95 -3.89 4.94 1.14
N ILE A 96 -5.18 4.67 1.38
CA ILE A 96 -6.22 4.91 0.36
C ILE A 96 -6.41 6.41 0.14
N ALA A 97 -6.44 7.22 1.20
CA ALA A 97 -6.52 8.67 1.08
C ALA A 97 -5.35 9.25 0.26
N ALA A 98 -4.13 8.74 0.46
CA ALA A 98 -2.95 9.12 -0.32
C ALA A 98 -3.09 8.78 -1.82
N GLN A 99 -3.71 7.65 -2.16
CA GLN A 99 -3.92 7.24 -3.56
C GLN A 99 -4.87 8.18 -4.30
N PHE A 100 -5.95 8.64 -3.64
CA PHE A 100 -6.88 9.59 -4.22
C PHE A 100 -6.25 10.96 -4.51
N LEU A 101 -5.32 11.41 -3.66
CA LEU A 101 -4.63 12.69 -3.84
C LEU A 101 -3.91 12.78 -5.20
N ARG A 102 -3.14 11.75 -5.55
CA ARG A 102 -2.23 11.88 -6.68
C ARG A 102 -2.90 11.75 -8.06
N LYS A 103 -3.95 10.93 -8.17
CA LYS A 103 -4.70 10.83 -9.44
C LYS A 103 -5.48 12.10 -9.77
N MET A 104 -5.93 12.81 -8.74
CA MET A 104 -6.60 14.11 -8.87
C MET A 104 -5.60 15.28 -9.02
N SER A 105 -4.30 15.01 -9.12
CA SER A 105 -3.25 16.02 -9.25
C SER A 105 -2.48 15.94 -10.58
N GLU A 106 -2.79 15.00 -11.48
CA GLU A 106 -2.17 14.94 -12.81
C GLU A 106 -2.73 16.07 -13.71
N PRO A 107 -1.91 17.05 -14.17
CA PRO A 107 -2.39 18.24 -14.89
C PRO A 107 -3.13 17.94 -16.20
N SER A 108 -2.77 16.83 -16.86
CA SER A 108 -3.29 16.43 -18.17
C SER A 108 -4.75 15.95 -18.16
N SER A 109 -5.34 15.63 -17.00
CA SER A 109 -6.74 15.17 -16.89
C SER A 109 -7.71 16.28 -16.47
N ILE A 110 -7.23 17.41 -15.95
CA ILE A 110 -8.06 18.41 -15.24
C ILE A 110 -8.31 19.68 -16.08
N GLN A 111 -7.54 19.89 -17.15
CA GLN A 111 -7.61 21.13 -17.93
C GLN A 111 -8.81 21.21 -18.91
N GLU A 112 -9.61 20.14 -19.06
CA GLU A 112 -10.58 20.02 -20.17
C GLU A 112 -12.08 20.04 -19.78
N SER A 113 -12.46 20.15 -18.50
CA SER A 113 -13.88 20.04 -18.10
C SER A 113 -14.34 21.11 -17.11
N GLN A 114 -14.45 22.37 -17.59
CA GLN A 114 -14.82 23.56 -16.80
C GLN A 114 -16.09 23.44 -15.92
N ASN A 115 -17.04 22.54 -16.23
CA ASN A 115 -18.30 22.43 -15.48
C ASN A 115 -18.28 21.41 -14.32
N LEU A 116 -17.33 20.48 -14.35
CA LEU A 116 -17.05 19.52 -13.25
C LEU A 116 -15.80 19.96 -12.44
N SER A 117 -15.21 21.09 -12.84
CA SER A 117 -13.99 21.65 -12.27
C SER A 117 -14.17 22.14 -10.84
N MET A 118 -15.32 22.61 -10.36
CA MET A 118 -15.33 23.20 -9.00
C MET A 118 -15.08 22.19 -7.85
N PHE A 119 -15.36 20.90 -8.05
CA PHE A 119 -14.98 19.83 -7.11
C PHE A 119 -13.65 19.16 -7.50
N LEU A 120 -13.40 18.95 -8.80
CA LEU A 120 -12.17 18.32 -9.32
C LEU A 120 -10.94 19.25 -9.37
N ALA A 121 -11.11 20.57 -9.37
CA ALA A 121 -10.03 21.56 -9.54
C ALA A 121 -9.40 21.99 -8.22
N ASN A 122 -10.02 21.68 -7.08
CA ASN A 122 -9.34 21.85 -5.79
C ASN A 122 -8.37 20.68 -5.60
N HIS A 123 -7.17 20.84 -6.16
CA HIS A 123 -6.05 19.94 -5.90
C HIS A 123 -5.91 19.70 -4.39
N ASN A 124 -5.77 18.44 -3.99
CA ASN A 124 -5.56 18.00 -2.60
C ASN A 124 -6.75 18.16 -1.62
N LYS A 125 -7.99 18.40 -2.08
CA LYS A 125 -9.16 18.62 -1.20
C LYS A 125 -9.40 17.49 -0.18
N ILE A 126 -9.21 16.23 -0.58
CA ILE A 126 -9.39 15.06 0.31
C ILE A 126 -8.39 15.11 1.46
N THR A 127 -7.11 15.37 1.16
CA THR A 127 -6.04 15.42 2.15
C THR A 127 -6.15 16.64 3.06
N GLN A 128 -6.48 17.81 2.52
CA GLN A 128 -6.74 19.00 3.33
C GLN A 128 -7.92 18.78 4.28
N SER A 129 -9.02 18.16 3.79
CA SER A 129 -10.16 17.86 4.64
C SER A 129 -9.81 16.84 5.73
N LEU A 130 -9.01 15.83 5.41
CA LEU A 130 -8.51 14.86 6.38
C LEU A 130 -7.62 15.52 7.44
N GLN A 131 -6.63 16.32 7.03
CA GLN A 131 -5.75 17.05 7.94
C GLN A 131 -6.54 17.98 8.86
N GLN A 132 -7.43 18.81 8.31
CA GLN A 132 -8.27 19.73 9.09
C GLN A 132 -9.12 19.00 10.12
N GLN A 133 -9.72 17.86 9.78
CA GLN A 133 -10.52 17.09 10.73
C GLN A 133 -9.68 16.38 11.80
N LEU A 134 -8.46 15.94 11.46
CA LEU A 134 -7.53 15.31 12.39
C LEU A 134 -6.93 16.31 13.38
N GLU A 135 -6.53 17.50 12.91
CA GLU A 135 -5.91 18.53 13.75
C GLU A 135 -6.82 19.01 14.91
N VAL A 136 -8.14 18.89 14.74
CA VAL A 136 -9.15 19.20 15.78
C VAL A 136 -9.17 18.14 16.90
N ILE A 137 -8.65 16.94 16.65
CA ILE A 137 -8.65 15.84 17.62
C ILE A 137 -7.38 15.92 18.48
N ASN A 138 -7.57 16.11 19.78
CA ASN A 138 -6.46 16.09 20.74
C ASN A 138 -5.80 14.71 20.79
N GLY A 139 -4.49 14.64 20.55
CA GLY A 139 -3.70 13.41 20.60
C GLY A 139 -3.80 12.52 19.36
N HIS A 140 -4.27 13.05 18.21
CA HIS A 140 -4.29 12.30 16.94
C HIS A 140 -2.88 11.88 16.50
N ASP A 141 -1.89 12.73 16.74
CA ASP A 141 -0.48 12.54 16.42
C ASP A 141 0.13 11.34 17.14
N GLU A 142 -0.32 11.08 18.37
CA GLU A 142 0.09 9.92 19.16
C GLU A 142 -0.41 8.61 18.55
N LEU A 143 -1.68 8.55 18.14
CA LEU A 143 -2.21 7.37 17.45
C LEU A 143 -1.53 7.15 16.10
N LEU A 144 -1.29 8.22 15.33
CA LEU A 144 -0.56 8.14 14.07
C LEU A 144 0.88 7.65 14.29
N ALA A 145 1.54 8.09 15.38
CA ALA A 145 2.86 7.60 15.75
C ALA A 145 2.86 6.09 16.05
N ASP A 146 1.81 5.54 16.67
CA ASP A 146 1.68 4.09 16.89
C ASP A 146 1.54 3.33 15.57
N ILE A 147 0.74 3.84 14.63
CA ILE A 147 0.60 3.25 13.30
C ILE A 147 1.95 3.28 12.56
N VAL A 148 2.66 4.41 12.57
CA VAL A 148 3.96 4.56 11.92
C VAL A 148 5.00 3.64 12.55
N ASN A 149 5.08 3.58 13.87
CA ASN A 149 6.03 2.72 14.58
C ASN A 149 5.77 1.24 14.30
N LEU A 150 4.49 0.82 14.26
CA LEU A 150 4.13 -0.54 13.88
C LEU A 150 4.59 -0.85 12.46
N CYS A 151 4.40 0.08 11.52
CA CYS A 151 4.87 -0.11 10.15
C CYS A 151 6.40 -0.21 10.08
N VAL A 152 7.12 0.61 10.86
CA VAL A 152 8.58 0.57 10.97
C VAL A 152 9.04 -0.79 11.48
N ASP A 153 8.42 -1.29 12.56
CA ASP A 153 8.75 -2.60 13.13
C ASP A 153 8.48 -3.74 12.14
N TYR A 154 7.31 -3.72 11.48
CA TYR A 154 6.96 -4.71 10.47
C TYR A 154 7.92 -4.71 9.29
N TYR A 155 8.40 -3.53 8.88
CA TYR A 155 9.36 -3.43 7.79
C TYR A 155 10.75 -3.93 8.18
N ASP A 156 11.23 -3.57 9.37
CA ASP A 156 12.54 -3.96 9.91
C ASP A 156 12.62 -5.48 10.14
N ASN A 157 11.54 -6.05 10.72
CA ASN A 157 11.43 -7.49 11.04
C ASN A 157 10.93 -8.35 9.87
N ARG A 158 10.71 -7.78 8.69
CA ARG A 158 10.17 -8.47 7.49
C ARG A 158 8.83 -9.18 7.74
N MET A 159 7.95 -8.54 8.52
CA MET A 159 6.58 -9.00 8.79
C MET A 159 5.63 -8.64 7.63
N TYR A 160 5.99 -9.07 6.43
CA TYR A 160 5.20 -8.93 5.21
C TYR A 160 5.51 -10.10 4.27
N LEU A 161 4.54 -10.50 3.45
CA LEU A 161 4.74 -11.59 2.50
C LEU A 161 4.76 -11.08 1.07
N THR A 162 3.81 -10.24 0.68
CA THR A 162 3.67 -9.77 -0.70
C THR A 162 4.38 -8.43 -0.96
N PRO A 163 4.76 -8.12 -2.21
CA PRO A 163 5.35 -6.82 -2.53
C PRO A 163 4.44 -5.64 -2.16
N ASN A 164 3.13 -5.81 -2.38
CA ASN A 164 2.14 -4.78 -2.06
C ASN A 164 2.08 -4.49 -0.55
N GLU A 165 2.21 -5.50 0.31
CA GLU A 165 2.30 -5.30 1.76
C GLU A 165 3.56 -4.54 2.14
N LYS A 166 4.74 -4.95 1.61
CA LYS A 166 6.01 -4.25 1.80
C LYS A 166 5.89 -2.77 1.44
N HIS A 167 5.35 -2.47 0.25
CA HIS A 167 5.19 -1.10 -0.25
C HIS A 167 4.13 -0.33 0.53
N MET A 168 3.08 -0.98 1.02
CA MET A 168 2.06 -0.34 1.85
C MET A 168 2.66 0.20 3.15
N LEU A 169 3.53 -0.56 3.82
CA LEU A 169 4.20 -0.10 5.06
C LEU A 169 4.94 1.22 4.83
N LEU A 170 5.73 1.32 3.75
CA LEU A 170 6.48 2.54 3.41
C LEU A 170 5.55 3.71 3.07
N LYS A 171 4.46 3.45 2.34
CA LYS A 171 3.46 4.47 2.01
C LYS A 171 2.77 5.02 3.26
N VAL A 172 2.45 4.14 4.22
CA VAL A 172 1.85 4.54 5.50
C VAL A 172 2.86 5.31 6.35
N MET A 173 4.14 4.93 6.37
CA MET A 173 5.17 5.73 7.05
C MET A 173 5.23 7.15 6.47
N GLY A 174 5.32 7.28 5.14
CA GLY A 174 5.48 8.58 4.49
C GLY A 174 4.25 9.48 4.68
N PHE A 175 3.06 8.96 4.39
CA PHE A 175 1.84 9.74 4.53
C PHE A 175 1.42 9.94 5.99
N GLY A 176 1.74 9.00 6.87
CA GLY A 176 1.56 9.14 8.32
C GLY A 176 2.38 10.28 8.89
N LEU A 177 3.68 10.37 8.56
CA LEU A 177 4.53 11.50 8.96
C LEU A 177 3.99 12.83 8.41
N TYR A 178 3.52 12.85 7.16
CA TYR A 178 2.91 14.03 6.55
C TYR A 178 1.61 14.48 7.26
N LEU A 179 0.79 13.56 7.75
CA LEU A 179 -0.42 13.89 8.51
C LEU A 179 -0.11 14.30 9.97
N MET A 180 1.02 13.85 10.51
CA MET A 180 1.49 14.22 11.85
C MET A 180 2.14 15.60 11.89
N ASP A 181 2.80 16.03 10.81
CA ASP A 181 3.46 17.33 10.75
C ASP A 181 2.45 18.41 10.33
N GLY A 182 1.90 19.12 11.32
CA GLY A 182 0.85 20.11 11.14
C GLY A 182 1.01 21.31 12.07
N ASN A 183 -0.06 22.07 12.27
CA ASN A 183 0.00 23.27 13.13
C ASN A 183 0.18 22.91 14.61
N ASN A 184 -0.42 21.79 15.03
CA ASN A 184 -0.51 21.38 16.44
C ASN A 184 0.53 20.31 16.84
N SER A 185 1.16 19.63 15.88
CA SER A 185 2.17 18.60 16.12
C SER A 185 3.33 18.72 15.15
N ASN A 186 4.52 18.30 15.62
CA ASN A 186 5.76 18.46 14.87
C ASN A 186 6.59 17.19 15.00
N ILE A 187 6.92 16.58 13.86
CA ILE A 187 7.60 15.29 13.81
C ILE A 187 9.01 15.33 14.42
N TYR A 188 9.73 16.44 14.28
CA TYR A 188 11.08 16.60 14.85
C TYR A 188 11.04 16.68 16.39
N LYS A 189 10.00 17.30 16.96
CA LYS A 189 9.79 17.27 18.42
C LYS A 189 9.43 15.87 18.91
N MET A 190 8.70 15.08 18.13
CA MET A 190 8.37 13.69 18.47
C MET A 190 9.59 12.77 18.39
N ASP A 191 10.46 12.98 17.39
CA ASP A 191 11.74 12.29 17.27
C ASP A 191 12.68 12.62 18.45
N ALA A 192 12.75 13.90 18.84
CA ALA A 192 13.51 14.32 20.04
C ALA A 192 13.02 13.65 21.33
N LYS A 193 11.70 13.36 21.43
CA LYS A 193 11.09 12.58 22.52
C LYS A 193 11.25 11.07 22.37
N LYS A 194 11.91 10.60 21.31
CA LYS A 194 12.03 9.18 20.92
C LYS A 194 10.68 8.49 20.71
N ARG A 195 9.65 9.26 20.37
CA ARG A 195 8.30 8.73 20.11
C ARG A 195 8.22 8.08 18.72
N ILE A 196 8.99 8.59 17.77
CA ILE A 196 9.20 8.05 16.43
C ILE A 196 10.71 8.03 16.16
N ASN A 197 11.14 7.28 15.14
CA ASN A 197 12.55 7.20 14.73
C ASN A 197 12.71 7.62 13.27
N LEU A 198 12.92 8.92 13.04
CA LEU A 198 13.09 9.48 11.70
C LEU A 198 14.34 8.96 11.00
N THR A 199 15.39 8.63 11.76
CA THR A 199 16.65 8.09 11.20
C THR A 199 16.43 6.72 10.55
N LYS A 200 15.66 5.84 11.18
CA LYS A 200 15.29 4.53 10.59
C LYS A 200 14.43 4.71 9.33
N ILE A 201 13.42 5.58 9.40
CA ILE A 201 12.52 5.83 8.27
C ILE A 201 13.29 6.41 7.08
N ASP A 202 14.18 7.38 7.31
CA ASP A 202 15.07 7.94 6.28
C ASP A 202 15.96 6.87 5.64
N LYS A 203 16.53 5.95 6.44
CA LYS A 203 17.29 4.81 5.92
C LYS A 203 16.44 3.92 5.01
N PHE A 204 15.19 3.65 5.39
CA PHE A 204 14.28 2.85 4.56
C PHE A 204 13.93 3.54 3.25
N PHE A 205 13.64 4.84 3.27
CA PHE A 205 13.36 5.61 2.05
C PHE A 205 14.59 5.76 1.15
N LYS A 206 15.79 5.87 1.72
CA LYS A 206 17.04 5.86 0.93
C LYS A 206 17.29 4.51 0.25
N GLN A 207 16.96 3.41 0.92
CA GLN A 207 17.08 2.06 0.37
C GLN A 207 16.03 1.78 -0.70
N LEU A 208 14.78 2.20 -0.47
CA LEU A 208 13.69 2.06 -1.43
C LEU A 208 12.99 3.40 -1.64
N GLN A 209 13.54 4.13 -2.60
CA GLN A 209 13.18 5.51 -2.93
C GLN A 209 11.84 5.60 -3.63
N VAL A 210 11.42 4.51 -4.28
CA VAL A 210 10.34 4.56 -5.25
C VAL A 210 9.45 3.34 -5.09
N VAL A 211 8.17 3.56 -4.80
CA VAL A 211 7.17 2.51 -4.63
C VAL A 211 5.93 2.74 -5.51
N PRO A 212 5.34 1.68 -6.09
CA PRO A 212 4.06 1.76 -6.77
C PRO A 212 2.95 2.27 -5.83
N LEU A 213 2.20 3.30 -6.26
CA LEU A 213 0.98 3.71 -5.56
C LEU A 213 -0.24 2.99 -6.11
N PHE A 214 -0.48 3.11 -7.42
CA PHE A 214 -1.60 2.50 -8.12
C PHE A 214 -1.36 2.55 -9.63
N GLY A 215 -1.50 1.41 -10.33
CA GLY A 215 -1.46 1.31 -11.80
C GLY A 215 -0.45 2.22 -12.51
N GLY A 216 0.84 1.90 -12.52
CA GLY A 216 1.86 2.70 -13.24
C GLY A 216 2.13 4.11 -12.67
N SER A 217 1.29 4.67 -11.80
CA SER A 217 1.65 5.88 -11.06
C SER A 217 2.53 5.48 -9.87
N VAL A 218 3.69 6.14 -9.73
CA VAL A 218 4.74 5.80 -8.73
C VAL A 218 5.18 6.99 -7.82
N THR A 219 5.33 6.85 -6.49
CA THR A 219 5.87 7.92 -5.60
C THR A 219 7.39 7.92 -5.55
N SER A 220 8.05 9.09 -5.60
CA SER A 220 9.50 9.26 -5.49
C SER A 220 9.95 9.89 -4.17
N SER A 221 11.02 9.37 -3.58
CA SER A 221 11.76 9.97 -2.47
C SER A 221 13.27 9.76 -2.66
N GLY A 222 13.95 10.76 -3.26
CA GLY A 222 15.40 11.05 -3.21
C GLY A 222 16.38 10.01 -3.77
N SER A 223 17.40 10.41 -4.54
CA SER A 223 18.10 9.68 -5.62
C SER A 223 19.24 8.68 -5.31
N SER A 224 19.30 7.59 -6.12
CA SER A 224 20.44 6.91 -6.80
C SER A 224 20.37 5.38 -6.71
N PRO A 225 20.57 4.58 -7.79
CA PRO A 225 20.57 3.12 -7.73
C PRO A 225 21.99 2.52 -7.75
N GLN A 226 22.22 1.51 -6.91
CA GLN A 226 23.24 0.48 -7.10
C GLN A 226 22.58 -0.85 -6.76
N TYR A 227 22.80 -1.91 -7.54
CA TYR A 227 23.02 -3.31 -7.12
C TYR A 227 22.99 -4.22 -8.36
N ASN A 228 24.00 -5.08 -8.48
CA ASN A 228 24.20 -6.11 -9.51
C ASN A 228 24.30 -7.45 -8.79
N ILE A 229 23.54 -8.51 -9.14
CA ILE A 229 23.89 -9.91 -8.79
C ILE A 229 23.35 -10.93 -9.82
N CYS A 230 24.18 -11.94 -10.08
CA CYS A 230 24.09 -13.07 -11.00
C CYS A 230 23.74 -14.42 -10.26
N GLU A 231 23.05 -15.31 -10.98
CA GLU A 231 22.99 -16.81 -10.98
C GLU A 231 22.89 -17.69 -9.69
N GLN A 232 21.95 -18.67 -9.69
CA GLN A 232 22.11 -20.13 -9.97
C GLN A 232 21.24 -21.14 -9.15
N MET A 233 20.74 -22.19 -9.86
CA MET A 233 20.39 -23.58 -9.45
C MET A 233 19.11 -23.89 -8.60
N VAL A 234 18.39 -25.04 -8.66
CA VAL A 234 18.47 -26.36 -9.36
C VAL A 234 17.10 -27.09 -9.33
N VAL A 235 16.89 -28.03 -10.27
CA VAL A 235 15.74 -28.94 -10.44
C VAL A 235 15.91 -30.25 -9.64
N THR A 236 14.83 -30.82 -9.09
CA THR A 236 14.60 -32.30 -9.05
C THR A 236 13.14 -32.62 -8.74
N GLY A 237 12.60 -33.67 -9.35
CA GLY A 237 11.20 -34.10 -9.22
C GLY A 237 11.00 -35.54 -8.72
N SER A 238 9.87 -36.09 -9.17
CA SER A 238 9.35 -37.45 -9.03
C SER A 238 8.68 -37.83 -7.70
N GLY A 239 7.39 -38.17 -7.82
CA GLY A 239 6.56 -38.68 -6.75
C GLY A 239 6.77 -40.17 -6.49
N ARG A 240 6.52 -40.56 -5.24
CA ARG A 240 6.21 -41.94 -4.82
C ARG A 240 5.30 -41.91 -3.58
N GLN A 241 4.53 -42.99 -3.47
CA GLN A 241 3.38 -43.24 -2.59
C GLN A 241 3.59 -42.85 -1.12
N GLU A 242 2.60 -42.17 -0.53
CA GLU A 242 2.65 -41.66 0.85
C GLU A 242 2.40 -42.76 1.88
N ALA A 243 3.48 -43.19 2.54
CA ALA A 243 3.41 -43.49 3.96
C ALA A 243 3.08 -42.19 4.73
N HIS A 244 2.42 -42.29 5.90
CA HIS A 244 2.17 -41.10 6.74
C HIS A 244 3.49 -40.37 7.03
N LYS A 245 3.62 -39.15 6.51
CA LYS A 245 4.79 -38.29 6.76
C LYS A 245 4.85 -37.91 8.24
N THR A 246 6.06 -37.79 8.75
CA THR A 246 6.36 -37.32 10.11
C THR A 246 6.13 -35.83 10.26
N ASP A 247 5.96 -35.35 11.49
CA ASP A 247 5.81 -33.92 11.80
C ASP A 247 6.97 -33.07 11.28
N GLN A 248 8.19 -33.62 11.33
CA GLN A 248 9.37 -32.94 10.82
C GLN A 248 9.35 -32.78 9.30
N GLU A 249 8.79 -33.76 8.57
CA GLU A 249 8.62 -33.67 7.12
C GLU A 249 7.54 -32.65 6.74
N TYR A 250 6.42 -32.60 7.49
CA TYR A 250 5.42 -31.55 7.30
C TYR A 250 5.95 -30.16 7.61
N ARG A 251 6.77 -30.02 8.66
CA ARG A 251 7.42 -28.74 8.97
C ARG A 251 8.35 -28.29 7.85
N LYS A 252 9.17 -29.19 7.29
CA LYS A 252 10.03 -28.89 6.13
C LYS A 252 9.22 -28.45 4.91
N LEU A 253 8.08 -29.09 4.64
CA LEU A 253 7.19 -28.70 3.53
C LEU A 253 6.54 -27.33 3.77
N PHE A 254 6.16 -27.02 5.01
CA PHE A 254 5.66 -25.69 5.41
C PHE A 254 6.74 -24.62 5.21
N ASP A 255 7.96 -24.85 5.72
CA ASP A 255 9.07 -23.91 5.60
C ASP A 255 9.45 -23.70 4.12
N LEU A 256 9.43 -24.76 3.30
CA LEU A 256 9.67 -24.67 1.86
C LEU A 256 8.59 -23.84 1.14
N ALA A 257 7.32 -24.03 1.50
CA ALA A 257 6.22 -23.24 0.93
C ALA A 257 6.38 -21.75 1.26
N LEU A 258 6.71 -21.44 2.52
CA LEU A 258 6.93 -20.07 2.97
C LEU A 258 8.14 -19.43 2.25
N GLN A 259 9.27 -20.14 2.19
CA GLN A 259 10.47 -19.68 1.48
C GLN A 259 10.21 -19.46 -0.01
N GLY A 260 9.47 -20.36 -0.66
CA GLY A 260 9.09 -20.22 -2.07
C GLY A 260 8.24 -18.96 -2.33
N MET A 261 7.25 -18.69 -1.46
CA MET A 261 6.44 -17.47 -1.55
C MET A 261 7.27 -16.20 -1.28
N GLN A 262 8.16 -16.23 -0.29
CA GLN A 262 9.06 -15.11 0.01
C GLN A 262 10.02 -14.83 -1.15
N LEU A 263 10.56 -15.86 -1.80
CA LEU A 263 11.47 -15.71 -2.94
C LEU A 263 10.73 -15.12 -4.15
N LEU A 264 9.54 -15.63 -4.48
CA LEU A 264 8.67 -15.06 -5.51
C LEU A 264 8.35 -13.59 -5.24
N SER A 265 8.07 -13.25 -3.99
CA SER A 265 7.81 -11.88 -3.55
C SER A 265 9.03 -10.99 -3.73
N GLN A 266 10.21 -11.43 -3.31
CA GLN A 266 11.46 -10.66 -3.45
C GLN A 266 11.78 -10.34 -4.90
N TRP A 267 11.72 -11.34 -5.80
CA TRP A 267 11.97 -11.13 -7.22
C TRP A 267 10.91 -10.24 -7.87
N SER A 268 9.64 -10.46 -7.55
CA SER A 268 8.54 -9.63 -8.06
C SER A 268 8.65 -8.19 -7.58
N ALA A 269 9.02 -7.97 -6.32
CA ALA A 269 9.29 -6.66 -5.77
C ALA A 269 10.45 -5.99 -6.52
N HIS A 270 11.56 -6.71 -6.76
CA HIS A 270 12.71 -6.16 -7.47
C HIS A 270 12.35 -5.66 -8.88
N VAL A 271 11.64 -6.47 -9.68
CA VAL A 271 11.18 -6.06 -11.02
C VAL A 271 10.29 -4.82 -10.94
N MET A 272 9.33 -4.81 -10.01
CA MET A 272 8.41 -3.68 -9.86
C MET A 272 9.11 -2.42 -9.35
N GLU A 273 10.09 -2.54 -8.47
CA GLU A 273 10.85 -1.43 -7.89
C GLU A 273 11.77 -0.79 -8.94
N VAL A 274 12.47 -1.59 -9.75
CA VAL A 274 13.27 -1.10 -10.89
C VAL A 274 12.38 -0.39 -11.91
N TYR A 275 11.27 -1.02 -12.31
CA TYR A 275 10.31 -0.42 -13.23
C TYR A 275 9.77 0.91 -12.69
N SER A 276 9.39 0.93 -11.41
CA SER A 276 8.86 2.13 -10.75
C SER A 276 9.90 3.25 -10.71
N TRP A 277 11.14 2.92 -10.36
CA TRP A 277 12.24 3.89 -10.33
C TRP A 277 12.49 4.52 -11.70
N LYS A 278 12.50 3.72 -12.77
CA LYS A 278 12.70 4.20 -14.14
C LYS A 278 11.55 5.08 -14.63
N LEU A 279 10.31 4.83 -14.18
CA LEU A 279 9.15 5.64 -14.54
C LEU A 279 9.24 7.09 -14.03
N VAL A 280 9.81 7.30 -12.84
CA VAL A 280 9.93 8.64 -12.24
C VAL A 280 11.28 9.32 -12.53
N HIS A 281 12.18 8.62 -13.23
CA HIS A 281 13.46 9.14 -13.67
C HIS A 281 13.62 8.90 -15.19
N PRO A 282 12.86 9.60 -16.04
CA PRO A 282 13.00 9.48 -17.48
C PRO A 282 14.42 9.83 -17.92
N THR A 283 14.95 9.08 -18.88
CA THR A 283 16.27 9.38 -19.44
C THR A 283 16.23 10.64 -20.31
N ASP A 284 17.41 11.13 -20.67
CA ASP A 284 17.58 12.26 -21.57
C ASP A 284 18.74 12.02 -22.54
N LYS A 285 18.94 12.96 -23.46
CA LYS A 285 20.00 12.92 -24.46
C LYS A 285 21.42 12.88 -23.87
N TYR A 286 21.59 13.36 -22.63
CA TYR A 286 22.88 13.40 -21.96
C TYR A 286 23.22 12.03 -21.35
N SER A 287 22.20 11.34 -20.83
CA SER A 287 22.28 10.03 -20.21
C SER A 287 22.23 8.89 -21.22
N ASN A 288 21.44 9.05 -22.30
CA ASN A 288 21.35 8.11 -23.41
C ASN A 288 21.40 8.86 -24.76
N LYS A 289 22.51 8.68 -25.50
CA LYS A 289 22.73 9.32 -26.81
C LYS A 289 21.74 8.88 -27.89
N GLU A 290 21.09 7.73 -27.72
CA GLU A 290 20.06 7.23 -28.65
C GLU A 290 18.68 7.85 -28.37
N CYS A 291 18.52 8.57 -27.25
CA CYS A 291 17.26 9.22 -26.89
C CYS A 291 17.07 10.52 -27.68
N PRO A 292 16.02 10.64 -28.52
CA PRO A 292 15.71 11.88 -29.23
C PRO A 292 15.26 13.00 -28.28
N ASP A 293 15.58 14.26 -28.62
CA ASP A 293 15.15 15.44 -27.84
C ASP A 293 13.64 15.64 -27.83
N ASN A 294 12.95 15.18 -28.87
CA ASN A 294 11.51 15.25 -29.02
C ASN A 294 10.77 14.02 -28.48
N ALA A 295 11.47 13.06 -27.85
CA ALA A 295 10.84 11.88 -27.29
C ALA A 295 9.92 12.26 -26.13
N GLU A 296 8.70 11.71 -26.16
CA GLU A 296 7.72 11.93 -25.09
C GLU A 296 8.24 11.37 -23.76
N GLU A 297 7.81 11.96 -22.64
CA GLU A 297 8.27 11.56 -21.31
C GLU A 297 8.06 10.07 -21.03
N TYR A 298 6.94 9.48 -21.47
CA TYR A 298 6.69 8.06 -21.30
C TYR A 298 7.67 7.19 -22.09
N GLU A 299 8.04 7.61 -23.31
CA GLU A 299 9.03 6.91 -24.13
C GLU A 299 10.44 7.00 -23.52
N ARG A 300 10.77 8.18 -22.98
CA ARG A 300 12.02 8.41 -22.22
C ARG A 300 12.07 7.65 -20.90
N ALA A 301 10.93 7.41 -20.26
CA ALA A 301 10.82 6.63 -19.03
C ALA A 301 10.85 5.10 -19.27
N THR A 302 10.47 4.67 -20.47
CA THR A 302 10.36 3.26 -20.85
C THR A 302 11.37 2.88 -21.93
N ARG A 303 11.03 3.04 -23.21
CA ARG A 303 11.80 2.56 -24.37
C ARG A 303 13.30 2.88 -24.30
N TYR A 304 13.64 4.12 -23.94
CA TYR A 304 15.03 4.60 -23.91
C TYR A 304 15.71 4.47 -22.55
N ASN A 305 14.99 4.05 -21.50
CA ASN A 305 15.52 4.02 -20.13
C ASN A 305 16.11 2.67 -19.72
N TYR A 306 16.17 1.70 -20.63
CA TYR A 306 16.76 0.39 -20.38
C TYR A 306 17.80 0.06 -21.45
N THR A 307 19.00 -0.26 -20.98
CA THR A 307 20.07 -0.88 -21.78
C THR A 307 19.66 -2.29 -22.21
N SER A 308 20.35 -2.84 -23.21
CA SER A 308 20.12 -4.23 -23.64
C SER A 308 20.35 -5.22 -22.50
N GLU A 309 21.38 -5.01 -21.68
CA GLU A 309 21.69 -5.84 -20.51
C GLU A 309 20.55 -5.81 -19.48
N GLU A 310 20.08 -4.62 -19.09
CA GLU A 310 18.94 -4.48 -18.16
C GLU A 310 17.67 -5.19 -18.69
N LYS A 311 17.40 -5.10 -20.00
CA LYS A 311 16.26 -5.80 -20.62
C LYS A 311 16.41 -7.32 -20.50
N PHE A 312 17.59 -7.87 -20.79
CA PHE A 312 17.85 -9.30 -20.64
C PHE A 312 17.71 -9.74 -19.18
N SER A 313 18.33 -9.04 -18.24
CA SER A 313 18.23 -9.37 -16.82
C SER A 313 16.79 -9.32 -16.29
N LEU A 314 15.99 -8.33 -16.71
CA LEU A 314 14.56 -8.27 -16.35
C LEU A 314 13.79 -9.47 -16.90
N VAL A 315 14.04 -9.88 -18.15
CA VAL A 315 13.41 -11.06 -18.76
C VAL A 315 13.80 -12.33 -18.01
N GLU A 316 15.07 -12.48 -17.62
CA GLU A 316 15.55 -13.62 -16.83
C GLU A 316 14.84 -13.71 -15.49
N VAL A 317 14.75 -12.60 -14.75
CA VAL A 317 14.05 -12.56 -13.45
C VAL A 317 12.56 -12.87 -13.63
N MET A 318 11.91 -12.33 -14.67
CA MET A 318 10.51 -12.65 -14.98
C MET A 318 10.32 -14.14 -15.32
N ALA A 319 11.25 -14.74 -16.06
CA ALA A 319 11.22 -16.16 -16.38
C ALA A 319 11.41 -17.02 -15.11
N MET A 320 12.33 -16.65 -14.22
CA MET A 320 12.52 -17.31 -12.92
C MET A 320 11.27 -17.24 -12.04
N ILE A 321 10.63 -16.07 -11.95
CA ILE A 321 9.37 -15.88 -11.22
C ILE A 321 8.29 -16.82 -11.78
N LYS A 322 8.09 -16.82 -13.11
CA LYS A 322 7.05 -17.65 -13.74
C LYS A 322 7.36 -19.14 -13.63
N GLY A 323 8.62 -19.54 -13.76
CA GLY A 323 9.06 -20.92 -13.58
C GLY A 323 8.77 -21.42 -12.17
N LEU A 324 9.19 -20.67 -11.14
CA LEU A 324 8.94 -21.02 -9.75
C LEU A 324 7.45 -20.99 -9.39
N GLN A 325 6.69 -20.03 -9.93
CA GLN A 325 5.23 -19.97 -9.76
C GLN A 325 4.56 -21.26 -10.24
N VAL A 326 4.95 -21.79 -11.39
CA VAL A 326 4.42 -23.06 -11.93
C VAL A 326 4.79 -24.24 -11.04
N LEU A 327 6.02 -24.30 -10.54
CA LEU A 327 6.46 -25.37 -9.63
C LEU A 327 5.69 -25.33 -8.30
N MET A 328 5.55 -24.15 -7.71
CA MET A 328 4.76 -23.92 -6.50
C MET A 328 3.30 -24.34 -6.69
N GLY A 329 2.69 -23.99 -7.83
CA GLY A 329 1.33 -24.39 -8.18
C GLY A 329 1.15 -25.91 -8.34
N ARG A 330 2.15 -26.61 -8.91
CA ARG A 330 2.13 -28.08 -8.99
C ARG A 330 2.19 -28.76 -7.63
N MET A 331 2.82 -28.11 -6.64
CA MET A 331 2.92 -28.63 -5.27
C MET A 331 1.79 -28.16 -4.35
N GLU A 332 0.80 -27.42 -4.86
CA GLU A 332 -0.26 -26.79 -4.06
C GLU A 332 -0.98 -27.77 -3.15
N SER A 333 -1.38 -28.95 -3.66
CA SER A 333 -2.07 -29.96 -2.86
C SER A 333 -1.22 -30.45 -1.69
N VAL A 334 0.07 -30.69 -1.93
CA VAL A 334 1.04 -31.16 -0.93
C VAL A 334 1.29 -30.08 0.13
N PHE A 335 1.47 -28.83 -0.31
CA PHE A 335 1.65 -27.70 0.60
C PHE A 335 0.40 -27.45 1.45
N ASN A 336 -0.80 -27.49 0.86
CA ASN A 336 -2.05 -27.31 1.59
C ASN A 336 -2.22 -28.34 2.71
N HIS A 337 -1.87 -29.60 2.47
CA HIS A 337 -1.93 -30.64 3.49
C HIS A 337 -0.88 -30.38 4.60
N ALA A 338 0.36 -30.08 4.24
CA ALA A 338 1.44 -29.82 5.19
C ALA A 338 1.19 -28.57 6.06
N ILE A 339 0.69 -27.49 5.47
CA ILE A 339 0.38 -26.23 6.16
C ILE A 339 -0.73 -26.45 7.20
N ARG A 340 -1.81 -27.16 6.84
CA ARG A 340 -2.89 -27.48 7.78
C ARG A 340 -2.40 -28.34 8.94
N HIS A 341 -1.62 -29.36 8.64
CA HIS A 341 -1.04 -30.26 9.65
C HIS A 341 -0.13 -29.49 10.61
N HIS A 342 0.75 -28.64 10.07
CA HIS A 342 1.64 -27.82 10.88
C HIS A 342 0.87 -26.81 11.75
N HIS A 343 -0.18 -26.17 11.23
CA HIS A 343 -0.98 -25.21 12.00
C HIS A 343 -1.75 -25.87 13.15
N LEU A 344 -2.29 -27.08 12.94
CA LEU A 344 -3.01 -27.84 13.96
C LEU A 344 -2.10 -28.30 15.12
N LEU A 345 -0.83 -28.60 14.83
CA LEU A 345 0.15 -29.07 15.82
C LEU A 345 1.04 -27.95 16.39
N SER A 346 0.99 -26.74 15.81
CA SER A 346 1.67 -25.57 16.35
C SER A 346 1.13 -25.24 17.76
N PRO A 347 1.92 -24.69 18.69
CA PRO A 347 1.50 -24.39 20.07
C PRO A 347 0.28 -23.45 20.23
N ALA A 348 -0.27 -22.92 19.13
CA ALA A 348 -1.55 -22.22 19.12
C ALA A 348 -2.76 -23.20 19.16
N GLY A 349 -2.63 -24.41 18.63
CA GLY A 349 -3.65 -25.47 18.67
C GLY A 349 -3.55 -26.34 19.92
N LEU A 350 -2.33 -26.63 20.36
CA LEU A 350 -2.06 -27.15 21.70
C LEU A 350 -1.97 -25.96 22.64
N ARG A 351 -3.07 -25.52 23.26
CA ARG A 351 -2.95 -24.82 24.55
C ARG A 351 -2.10 -25.75 25.42
N PRO A 352 -0.81 -25.46 25.69
CA PRO A 352 -0.14 -26.21 26.71
C PRO A 352 -0.93 -25.87 27.97
N ALA A 353 -1.37 -26.88 28.71
CA ALA A 353 -1.79 -26.67 30.08
C ALA A 353 -0.57 -26.13 30.86
N GLN A 354 -0.27 -24.84 30.72
CA GLN A 354 0.53 -24.13 31.70
C GLN A 354 -0.41 -23.69 32.81
N PRO A 355 0.04 -23.84 34.07
CA PRO A 355 -0.84 -23.86 35.21
C PRO A 355 -1.52 -22.50 35.31
N GLU A 356 -2.83 -22.49 35.49
CA GLU A 356 -3.51 -21.38 36.14
C GLU A 356 -2.80 -21.18 37.49
N ARG A 357 -1.78 -20.31 37.55
CA ARG A 357 -1.36 -19.74 38.82
C ARG A 357 -2.60 -19.02 39.32
N PRO A 358 -3.05 -19.29 40.56
CA PRO A 358 -4.31 -18.75 41.02
C PRO A 358 -4.19 -17.23 41.03
N ALA A 359 -5.06 -16.55 40.28
CA ALA A 359 -5.29 -15.10 40.39
C ALA A 359 -5.98 -14.74 41.73
N THR A 360 -5.78 -15.57 42.76
CA THR A 360 -6.34 -15.48 44.10
C THR A 360 -5.23 -15.82 45.11
N ALA A 361 -4.15 -15.04 45.10
CA ALA A 361 -3.14 -15.05 46.15
C ALA A 361 -2.80 -13.61 46.61
N GLY A 362 -3.80 -12.73 46.58
CA GLY A 362 -3.69 -11.34 47.02
C GLY A 362 -4.88 -10.86 47.88
N HIS A 363 -5.76 -11.77 48.33
CA HIS A 363 -6.94 -11.43 49.14
C HIS A 363 -7.09 -12.26 50.41
N GLN A 364 -6.05 -12.97 50.86
CA GLN A 364 -6.10 -13.73 52.12
C GLN A 364 -5.03 -13.36 53.16
N GLU A 365 -4.19 -12.35 52.92
CA GLU A 365 -3.21 -11.88 53.94
C GLU A 365 -3.64 -10.61 54.70
N GLU A 366 -4.87 -10.12 54.50
CA GLU A 366 -5.37 -8.90 55.18
C GLU A 366 -6.45 -9.15 56.24
N GLU A 367 -6.89 -10.39 56.47
CA GLU A 367 -7.91 -10.71 57.51
C GLU A 367 -7.34 -11.33 58.80
N GLU A 368 -6.03 -11.56 58.93
CA GLU A 368 -5.42 -12.13 60.14
C GLU A 368 -4.60 -11.13 60.99
N ARG A 369 -4.86 -9.82 60.85
CA ARG A 369 -4.34 -8.79 61.78
C ARG A 369 -5.45 -7.98 62.47
N VAL A 370 -6.57 -8.63 62.78
CA VAL A 370 -7.57 -8.10 63.73
C VAL A 370 -8.02 -9.24 64.64
N ALA A 371 -7.07 -9.89 65.32
CA ALA A 371 -7.32 -10.73 66.49
C ALA A 371 -6.00 -11.03 67.21
N GLU A 372 -5.43 -10.02 67.88
CA GLU A 372 -4.65 -10.16 69.12
C GLU A 372 -4.49 -8.81 69.82
#